data_AF-A0A7S1PKF4-F1
#
_entry.id   AF-A0A7S1PKF4-F1
#
_cell.length_a   1.000
_cell.length_b   1.000
_cell.length_c   1.000
_cell.angle_alpha   90.00
_cell.angle_beta   90.00
_cell.angle_gamma   90.00
#
_symmetry.space_group_name_H-M   'P 1'
#
loop_
_entity.id
_entity.type
_entity.pdbx_description
1 polymer ?
#
loop_
_entity_poly.entity_id
_entity_poly.type
_entity_poly.pdbx_seq_one_letter_code
_entity_poly.pdbx_strand_id
1 'polypeptide(L)'
;MLPVHVESERPSYAASPSFSEYMRRMIQYAQMDIDYTFAQMIYLCIAPRKVYQLTSYRKQTKNQWSRDDPAFIVVLILFLVVASISYGIALQVRGVAFLRILGLFIGLHFVLQGAVIATFSWFISNKYLRVQSFHGVEQRMEWMYAFDVHCNSFFPLFLVLYVIHYFLLPYLVQPTLGAALVSNLLYAVALCYYSYITSLGYSTLPFLERTEVFLYPSVLVLLVVLILCVLRVNLTRLSILSLGV
;
A
#
# COMPACT_ATOMS: atom_id res chain seq x y z
N MET A 1 16.47 58.41 -17.11
CA MET A 1 15.60 57.51 -16.34
C MET A 1 14.95 56.55 -17.32
N LEU A 2 15.48 55.34 -17.45
CA LEU A 2 14.88 54.27 -18.27
C LEU A 2 13.92 53.47 -17.39
N PRO A 3 12.76 53.03 -17.90
CA PRO A 3 11.82 52.26 -17.09
C PRO A 3 12.40 50.87 -16.86
N VAL A 4 12.47 50.47 -15.59
CA VAL A 4 12.78 49.09 -15.19
C VAL A 4 11.54 48.26 -15.52
N HIS A 5 11.66 47.34 -16.48
CA HIS A 5 10.67 46.29 -16.67
C HIS A 5 10.67 45.41 -15.42
N VAL A 6 9.63 45.53 -14.60
CA VAL A 6 9.35 44.59 -13.53
C VAL A 6 8.86 43.32 -14.20
N GLU A 7 9.80 42.39 -14.43
CA GLU A 7 9.48 41.04 -14.85
C GLU A 7 8.74 40.39 -13.68
N SER A 8 7.43 40.23 -13.86
CA SER A 8 6.56 39.50 -12.96
C SER A 8 7.07 38.06 -12.89
N GLU A 9 7.88 37.75 -11.87
CA GLU A 9 8.22 36.37 -11.51
C GLU A 9 6.90 35.65 -11.22
N ARG A 10 6.41 34.90 -12.22
CA ARG A 10 5.38 33.90 -11.98
C ARG A 10 6.00 32.86 -11.05
N PRO A 11 5.46 32.64 -9.84
CA PRO A 11 5.94 31.54 -9.05
C PRO A 11 5.50 30.26 -9.76
N SER A 12 6.47 29.53 -10.32
CA SER A 12 6.30 28.19 -10.85
C SER A 12 6.06 27.22 -9.70
N TYR A 13 4.92 27.38 -9.00
CA TYR A 13 4.33 26.27 -8.26
C TYR A 13 3.87 25.28 -9.33
N ALA A 14 4.65 24.24 -9.57
CA ALA A 14 4.15 23.07 -10.28
C ALA A 14 2.94 22.58 -9.47
N ALA A 15 1.74 22.97 -9.91
CA ALA A 15 0.51 22.51 -9.30
C ALA A 15 0.54 20.99 -9.39
N SER A 16 0.40 20.32 -8.25
CA SER A 16 0.22 18.87 -8.21
C SER A 16 -0.85 18.50 -9.25
N PRO A 17 -0.56 17.53 -10.15
CA PRO A 17 -1.43 17.25 -11.28
C PRO A 17 -2.86 17.03 -10.80
N SER A 18 -3.81 17.61 -11.51
CA SER A 18 -5.23 17.42 -11.18
C SER A 18 -5.54 15.93 -11.15
N PHE A 19 -6.41 15.48 -10.24
CA PHE A 19 -6.88 14.10 -10.18
C PHE A 19 -7.35 13.59 -11.56
N SER A 20 -7.96 14.47 -12.38
CA SER A 20 -8.36 14.17 -13.75
C SER A 20 -7.18 13.83 -14.67
N GLU A 21 -6.05 14.52 -14.51
CA GLU A 21 -4.83 14.27 -15.28
C GLU A 21 -4.18 12.95 -14.85
N TYR A 22 -4.16 12.68 -13.54
CA TYR A 22 -3.68 11.40 -13.01
C TYR A 22 -4.51 10.22 -13.54
N MET A 23 -5.84 10.33 -13.55
CA MET A 23 -6.74 9.33 -14.13
C MET A 23 -6.50 9.14 -15.64
N ARG A 24 -6.29 10.22 -16.39
CA ARG A 24 -5.97 10.16 -17.83
C ARG A 24 -4.67 9.38 -18.08
N ARG A 25 -3.64 9.61 -17.26
CA ARG A 25 -2.35 8.92 -17.35
C ARG A 25 -2.48 7.41 -17.09
N MET A 26 -3.48 6.95 -16.32
CA MET A 26 -3.70 5.51 -16.09
C MET A 26 -4.05 4.74 -17.36
N ILE A 27 -4.55 5.42 -18.39
CA ILE A 27 -4.95 4.80 -19.65
C ILE A 27 -3.81 4.90 -20.68
N GLN A 28 -2.86 5.82 -20.50
CA GLN A 28 -1.78 6.09 -21.45
C GLN A 28 -0.51 5.32 -21.06
N TYR A 29 -0.39 4.07 -21.53
CA TYR A 29 0.75 3.19 -21.25
C TYR A 29 2.11 3.82 -21.58
N ALA A 30 2.21 4.63 -22.64
CA ALA A 30 3.45 5.28 -23.06
C ALA A 30 4.02 6.29 -22.05
N GLN A 31 3.23 6.73 -21.07
CA GLN A 31 3.66 7.66 -20.03
C GLN A 31 4.01 6.96 -18.71
N MET A 32 3.92 5.63 -18.66
CA MET A 32 4.20 4.83 -17.47
C MET A 32 5.65 4.36 -17.44
N ASP A 33 6.36 4.63 -16.34
CA ASP A 33 7.70 4.12 -16.10
C ASP A 33 7.63 2.73 -15.45
N ILE A 34 7.44 1.71 -16.30
CA ILE A 34 7.23 0.33 -15.89
C ILE A 34 8.51 -0.29 -15.29
N ASP A 35 9.68 0.03 -15.84
CA ASP A 35 10.96 -0.50 -15.37
C ASP A 35 11.29 0.02 -13.97
N TYR A 36 11.08 1.32 -13.75
CA TYR A 36 11.21 1.92 -12.43
C TYR A 36 10.23 1.31 -11.44
N THR A 37 8.98 1.07 -11.87
CA THR A 37 7.94 0.45 -11.04
C THR A 37 8.34 -0.95 -10.59
N PHE A 38 8.81 -1.81 -11.49
CA PHE A 38 9.25 -3.16 -11.13
C PHE A 38 10.49 -3.13 -10.23
N ALA A 39 11.45 -2.25 -10.48
CA ALA A 39 12.60 -2.08 -9.61
C ALA A 39 12.16 -1.67 -8.19
N GLN A 40 11.20 -0.74 -8.07
CA GLN A 40 10.62 -0.37 -6.77
C GLN A 40 9.94 -1.57 -6.09
N MET A 41 9.15 -2.34 -6.82
CA MET A 41 8.49 -3.54 -6.30
C MET A 41 9.51 -4.56 -5.76
N ILE A 42 10.60 -4.82 -6.49
CA ILE A 42 11.70 -5.69 -6.03
C ILE A 42 12.36 -5.12 -4.78
N TYR A 43 12.64 -3.80 -4.75
CA TYR A 43 13.22 -3.16 -3.58
C TYR A 43 12.31 -3.20 -2.37
N LEU A 44 10.97 -3.14 -2.52
CA LEU A 44 10.04 -3.32 -1.39
C LEU A 44 10.19 -4.69 -0.71
N CYS A 45 10.56 -5.72 -1.47
CA CYS A 45 10.78 -7.06 -0.94
C CYS A 45 12.16 -7.24 -0.30
N ILE A 46 13.21 -6.69 -0.91
CA ILE A 46 14.60 -6.98 -0.51
C ILE A 46 15.20 -5.88 0.36
N ALA A 47 14.94 -4.61 0.03
CA ALA A 47 15.57 -3.45 0.66
C ALA A 47 14.63 -2.23 0.64
N PRO A 48 13.51 -2.25 1.41
CA PRO A 48 12.45 -1.23 1.32
C PRO A 48 12.95 0.18 1.63
N ARG A 49 14.01 0.31 2.43
CA ARG A 49 14.67 1.60 2.72
C ARG A 49 15.13 2.32 1.45
N LYS A 50 15.54 1.59 0.40
CA LYS A 50 15.98 2.18 -0.88
C LYS A 50 14.83 2.91 -1.59
N VAL A 51 13.61 2.35 -1.57
CA VAL A 51 12.43 2.98 -2.19
C VAL A 51 12.15 4.34 -1.55
N TYR A 52 12.31 4.41 -0.24
CA TYR A 52 12.07 5.59 0.57
C TYR A 52 13.19 6.64 0.48
N GLN A 53 14.43 6.21 0.21
CA GLN A 53 15.50 7.11 -0.23
C GLN A 53 15.17 7.75 -1.59
N LEU A 54 14.64 6.97 -2.54
CA LEU A 54 14.19 7.50 -3.85
C LEU A 54 13.06 8.54 -3.70
N THR A 55 12.14 8.34 -2.75
CA THR A 55 11.13 9.37 -2.41
C THR A 55 11.78 10.66 -1.94
N SER A 56 12.80 10.57 -1.08
CA SER A 56 13.54 11.75 -0.58
C SER A 56 14.27 12.48 -1.71
N TYR A 57 14.88 11.75 -2.65
CA TYR A 57 15.48 12.34 -3.86
C TYR A 57 14.44 12.98 -4.79
N ARG A 58 13.25 12.39 -4.92
CA ARG A 58 12.14 12.99 -5.68
C ARG A 58 11.69 14.30 -5.04
N LYS A 59 11.64 14.38 -3.71
CA LYS A 59 11.32 15.63 -3.03
C LYS A 59 12.33 16.74 -3.37
N GLN A 60 13.62 16.42 -3.48
CA GLN A 60 14.64 17.42 -3.83
C GLN A 60 14.54 17.89 -5.29
N THR A 61 14.17 17.00 -6.21
CA THR A 61 14.16 17.27 -7.66
C THR A 61 12.84 17.82 -8.17
N LYS A 62 11.71 17.39 -7.62
CA LYS A 62 10.34 17.75 -8.05
C LYS A 62 9.49 18.40 -6.96
N ASN A 63 10.04 18.59 -5.76
CA ASN A 63 9.35 19.20 -4.62
C ASN A 63 8.03 18.52 -4.19
N GLN A 64 7.86 17.22 -4.44
CA GLN A 64 6.67 16.46 -4.09
C GLN A 64 7.02 15.10 -3.49
N TRP A 65 6.12 14.56 -2.67
CA TRP A 65 6.34 13.27 -2.00
C TRP A 65 5.69 12.10 -2.73
N SER A 66 4.48 12.28 -3.28
CA SER A 66 3.78 11.23 -4.01
C SER A 66 4.42 10.90 -5.38
N ARG A 67 4.01 9.77 -5.97
CA ARG A 67 4.26 9.42 -7.37
C ARG A 67 3.40 10.27 -8.30
N ASP A 68 3.97 10.62 -9.46
CA ASP A 68 3.27 11.33 -10.54
C ASP A 68 2.65 10.38 -11.56
N ASP A 69 3.21 9.16 -11.61
CA ASP A 69 2.91 8.13 -12.56
C ASP A 69 2.05 7.05 -11.91
N PRO A 70 0.99 6.58 -12.59
CA PRO A 70 0.08 5.57 -12.03
C PRO A 70 0.57 4.13 -12.20
N ALA A 71 1.77 3.94 -12.75
CA ALA A 71 2.29 2.64 -13.17
C ALA A 71 2.24 1.60 -12.05
N PHE A 72 2.62 1.98 -10.83
CA PHE A 72 2.61 1.10 -9.66
C PHE A 72 1.22 0.53 -9.35
N ILE A 73 0.19 1.38 -9.36
CA ILE A 73 -1.19 0.97 -9.09
C ILE A 73 -1.74 0.11 -10.23
N VAL A 74 -1.45 0.47 -11.48
CA VAL A 74 -1.90 -0.29 -12.66
C VAL A 74 -1.32 -1.71 -12.65
N VAL A 75 -0.02 -1.86 -12.39
CA VAL A 75 0.63 -3.17 -12.27
C VAL A 75 0.06 -3.97 -11.09
N LEU A 76 -0.21 -3.32 -9.95
CA LEU A 76 -0.77 -3.97 -8.79
C LEU A 76 -2.21 -4.46 -9.02
N ILE A 77 -3.04 -3.66 -9.71
CA ILE A 77 -4.39 -4.07 -10.13
C ILE A 77 -4.32 -5.26 -11.10
N LEU A 78 -3.39 -5.24 -12.05
CA LEU A 78 -3.18 -6.38 -12.96
C LEU A 78 -2.84 -7.66 -12.18
N PHE A 79 -1.96 -7.58 -11.20
CA PHE A 79 -1.64 -8.72 -10.33
C PHE A 79 -2.84 -9.20 -9.50
N LEU A 80 -3.67 -8.29 -9.00
CA LEU A 80 -4.90 -8.64 -8.29
C LEU A 80 -5.93 -9.30 -9.20
N VAL A 81 -6.05 -8.86 -10.46
CA VAL A 81 -6.90 -9.50 -11.46
C VAL A 81 -6.43 -10.94 -11.67
N VAL A 82 -5.14 -11.15 -11.93
CA VAL A 82 -4.57 -12.50 -12.12
C VAL A 82 -4.83 -13.37 -10.88
N ALA A 83 -4.53 -12.87 -9.68
CA ALA A 83 -4.78 -13.60 -8.45
C ALA A 83 -6.27 -13.93 -8.26
N SER A 84 -7.18 -12.99 -8.52
CA SER A 84 -8.62 -13.21 -8.37
C SER A 84 -9.14 -14.31 -9.32
N ILE A 85 -8.62 -14.36 -10.55
CA ILE A 85 -8.92 -15.41 -11.52
C ILE A 85 -8.38 -16.76 -11.00
N SER A 86 -7.12 -16.80 -10.54
CA SER A 86 -6.51 -18.02 -9.98
C SER A 86 -7.30 -18.57 -8.79
N TYR A 87 -7.72 -17.74 -7.85
CA TYR A 87 -8.55 -18.14 -6.71
C TYR A 87 -9.95 -18.58 -7.14
N GLY A 88 -10.58 -17.89 -8.09
CA GLY A 88 -11.88 -18.28 -8.63
C GLY A 88 -11.85 -19.68 -9.26
N ILE A 89 -10.78 -19.99 -10.01
CA ILE A 89 -10.56 -21.33 -10.59
C ILE A 89 -10.28 -22.37 -9.49
N ALA A 90 -9.39 -22.07 -8.54
CA ALA A 90 -9.03 -23.03 -7.49
C ALA A 90 -10.21 -23.39 -6.59
N LEU A 91 -11.07 -22.41 -6.30
CA LEU A 91 -12.29 -22.61 -5.50
C LEU A 91 -13.48 -23.10 -6.34
N GLN A 92 -13.30 -23.36 -7.64
CA GLN A 92 -14.33 -23.86 -8.57
C GLN A 92 -15.60 -22.98 -8.62
N VAL A 93 -15.43 -21.67 -8.44
CA VAL A 93 -16.53 -20.69 -8.40
C VAL A 93 -16.95 -20.31 -9.82
N ARG A 94 -18.26 -20.25 -10.08
CA ARG A 94 -18.83 -19.95 -11.40
C ARG A 94 -19.84 -18.81 -11.35
N GLY A 95 -20.06 -18.16 -12.50
CA GLY A 95 -21.10 -17.14 -12.67
C GLY A 95 -20.86 -15.88 -11.84
N VAL A 96 -21.92 -15.37 -11.19
CA VAL A 96 -21.89 -14.09 -10.43
C VAL A 96 -20.90 -14.14 -9.25
N ALA A 97 -20.72 -15.31 -8.63
CA ALA A 97 -19.79 -15.46 -7.52
C ALA A 97 -18.32 -15.25 -7.96
N PHE A 98 -17.99 -15.57 -9.22
CA PHE A 98 -16.65 -15.29 -9.77
C PHE A 98 -16.43 -13.79 -9.93
N LEU A 99 -17.41 -13.06 -10.48
CA LEU A 99 -17.36 -11.60 -10.59
C LEU A 99 -17.30 -10.93 -9.21
N ARG A 100 -17.96 -11.52 -8.21
CA ARG A 100 -17.87 -11.07 -6.81
C ARG A 100 -16.45 -11.18 -6.27
N ILE A 101 -15.75 -12.30 -6.46
CA ILE A 101 -14.35 -12.46 -6.00
C ILE A 101 -13.44 -11.40 -6.63
N LEU A 102 -13.58 -11.17 -7.95
CA LEU A 102 -12.82 -10.14 -8.65
C LEU A 102 -13.09 -8.74 -8.07
N GLY A 103 -14.37 -8.41 -7.86
CA GLY A 103 -14.78 -7.15 -7.25
C GLY A 103 -14.29 -6.98 -5.81
N LEU A 104 -14.26 -8.05 -5.01
CA LEU A 104 -13.76 -8.04 -3.64
C LEU A 104 -12.25 -7.80 -3.59
N PHE A 105 -11.47 -8.49 -4.42
CA PHE A 105 -10.00 -8.37 -4.40
C PHE A 105 -9.55 -6.96 -4.80
N ILE A 106 -10.13 -6.41 -5.87
CA ILE A 106 -9.71 -5.10 -6.39
C ILE A 106 -10.41 -3.98 -5.62
N GLY A 107 -11.73 -4.04 -5.54
CA GLY A 107 -12.54 -2.96 -4.97
C GLY A 107 -12.44 -2.89 -3.46
N LEU A 108 -12.62 -4.01 -2.75
CA LEU A 108 -12.66 -4.02 -1.29
C LEU A 108 -11.26 -4.11 -0.68
N HIS A 109 -10.49 -5.16 -0.99
CA HIS A 109 -9.22 -5.45 -0.32
C HIS A 109 -8.12 -4.45 -0.68
N PHE A 110 -8.14 -3.89 -1.89
CA PHE A 110 -7.14 -2.92 -2.32
C PHE A 110 -7.67 -1.48 -2.30
N VAL A 111 -8.66 -1.15 -3.14
CA VAL A 111 -9.07 0.26 -3.30
C VAL A 111 -9.73 0.83 -2.04
N LEU A 112 -10.79 0.20 -1.53
CA LEU A 112 -11.55 0.72 -0.39
C LEU A 112 -10.71 0.67 0.89
N GLN A 113 -10.12 -0.48 1.19
CA GLN A 113 -9.24 -0.63 2.34
C GLN A 113 -8.05 0.34 2.28
N GLY A 114 -7.45 0.50 1.10
CA GLY A 114 -6.36 1.46 0.87
C GLY A 114 -6.77 2.90 1.09
N ALA A 115 -7.93 3.31 0.58
CA ALA A 115 -8.45 4.65 0.79
C ALA A 115 -8.76 4.94 2.27
N VAL A 116 -9.31 3.96 3.00
CA VAL A 116 -9.56 4.07 4.45
C VAL A 116 -8.24 4.20 5.22
N ILE A 117 -7.27 3.32 4.96
CA ILE A 117 -5.97 3.36 5.64
C ILE A 117 -5.22 4.66 5.32
N ALA A 118 -5.20 5.09 4.06
CA ALA A 118 -4.56 6.33 3.64
C ALA A 118 -5.19 7.55 4.31
N THR A 119 -6.53 7.62 4.35
CA THR A 119 -7.25 8.74 4.98
C THR A 119 -7.00 8.78 6.48
N PHE A 120 -7.05 7.63 7.16
CA PHE A 120 -6.78 7.53 8.59
C PHE A 120 -5.34 7.93 8.92
N SER A 121 -4.37 7.41 8.17
CA SER A 121 -2.95 7.68 8.39
C SER A 121 -2.58 9.12 8.06
N TRP A 122 -3.16 9.68 7.00
CA TRP A 122 -3.05 11.10 6.65
C TRP A 122 -3.60 12.00 7.76
N PHE A 123 -4.78 11.66 8.30
CA PHE A 123 -5.40 12.41 9.39
C PHE A 123 -4.54 12.38 10.65
N ILE A 124 -4.09 11.21 11.10
CA ILE A 124 -3.23 11.09 12.28
C ILE A 124 -1.93 11.86 12.08
N SER A 125 -1.29 11.70 10.93
CA SER A 125 0.02 12.32 10.67
C SER A 125 -0.05 13.84 10.74
N ASN A 126 -1.04 14.44 10.06
CA ASN A 126 -1.19 15.89 10.04
C ASN A 126 -1.70 16.46 11.36
N LYS A 127 -2.53 15.72 12.10
CA LYS A 127 -3.13 16.21 13.35
C LYS A 127 -2.23 16.02 14.56
N TYR A 128 -1.50 14.92 14.66
CA TYR A 128 -0.80 14.52 15.89
C TYR A 128 0.71 14.35 15.74
N LEU A 129 1.23 14.06 14.54
CA LEU A 129 2.64 13.72 14.35
C LEU A 129 3.47 14.88 13.78
N ARG A 130 2.84 15.95 13.33
CA ARG A 130 3.53 17.08 12.69
C ARG A 130 4.31 17.92 13.71
N VAL A 131 5.57 18.18 13.40
CA VAL A 131 6.42 19.10 14.15
C VAL A 131 6.01 20.54 13.85
N GLN A 132 5.83 21.36 14.89
CA GLN A 132 5.60 22.78 14.73
C GLN A 132 6.95 23.51 14.67
N SER A 133 7.23 24.13 13.52
CA SER A 133 8.43 24.94 13.32
C SER A 133 8.06 26.42 13.23
N PHE A 134 8.60 27.25 14.12
CA PHE A 134 8.32 28.69 14.17
C PHE A 134 8.94 29.50 13.01
N HIS A 135 9.98 28.96 12.37
CA HIS A 135 10.76 29.64 11.31
C HIS A 135 10.81 28.85 9.99
N GLY A 136 10.03 27.77 9.88
CA GLY A 136 10.02 26.90 8.70
C GLY A 136 8.75 27.06 7.87
N VAL A 137 8.84 26.77 6.56
CA VAL A 137 7.65 26.64 5.70
C VAL A 137 6.81 25.48 6.21
N GLU A 138 5.54 25.72 6.54
CA GLU A 138 4.62 24.65 6.94
C GLU A 138 4.47 23.61 5.83
N GLN A 139 4.99 22.41 6.08
CA GLN A 139 4.73 21.27 5.22
C GLN A 139 3.57 20.45 5.78
N ARG A 140 2.73 19.94 4.88
CA ARG A 140 1.64 19.02 5.20
C ARG A 140 1.85 17.74 4.43
N MET A 141 1.42 16.65 5.04
CA MET A 141 1.44 15.36 4.37
C MET A 141 0.38 15.34 3.27
N GLU A 142 0.81 14.96 2.06
CA GLU A 142 -0.05 14.74 0.89
C GLU A 142 -0.86 13.45 1.08
N TRP A 143 -2.17 13.47 0.78
CA TRP A 143 -3.00 12.26 0.85
C TRP A 143 -2.55 11.21 -0.17
N MET A 144 -2.14 11.63 -1.37
CA MET A 144 -1.61 10.73 -2.39
C MET A 144 -0.35 10.00 -1.91
N TYR A 145 0.49 10.65 -1.12
CA TYR A 145 1.64 10.00 -0.50
C TYR A 145 1.21 8.93 0.53
N ALA A 146 0.17 9.20 1.33
CA ALA A 146 -0.39 8.21 2.26
C ALA A 146 -0.89 6.96 1.52
N PHE A 147 -1.53 7.16 0.36
CA PHE A 147 -1.99 6.07 -0.50
C PHE A 147 -0.82 5.33 -1.17
N ASP A 148 0.24 6.03 -1.60
CA ASP A 148 1.47 5.41 -2.09
C ASP A 148 2.12 4.49 -1.06
N VAL A 149 2.15 4.92 0.22
CA VAL A 149 2.65 4.09 1.33
C VAL A 149 1.77 2.84 1.52
N HIS A 150 0.45 2.95 1.36
CA HIS A 150 -0.44 1.78 1.34
C HIS A 150 -0.08 0.84 0.17
N CYS A 151 0.06 1.35 -1.05
CA CYS A 151 0.43 0.53 -2.21
C CYS A 151 1.79 -0.18 -1.99
N ASN A 152 2.77 0.53 -1.44
CA ASN A 152 4.09 -0.02 -1.13
C ASN A 152 4.02 -1.14 -0.09
N SER A 153 3.20 -0.98 0.94
CA SER A 153 3.04 -1.97 2.01
C SER A 153 2.19 -3.16 1.54
N PHE A 154 1.20 -2.90 0.69
CA PHE A 154 0.30 -3.91 0.15
C PHE A 154 1.01 -4.87 -0.81
N PHE A 155 1.99 -4.41 -1.60
CA PHE A 155 2.64 -5.29 -2.58
C PHE A 155 3.35 -6.52 -1.94
N PRO A 156 4.20 -6.38 -0.91
CA PRO A 156 4.75 -7.55 -0.22
C PRO A 156 3.69 -8.39 0.50
N LEU A 157 2.69 -7.76 1.10
CA LEU A 157 1.54 -8.47 1.68
C LEU A 157 0.82 -9.30 0.62
N PHE A 158 0.64 -8.76 -0.59
CA PHE A 158 0.06 -9.45 -1.73
C PHE A 158 0.89 -10.69 -2.09
N LEU A 159 2.21 -10.57 -2.18
CA LEU A 159 3.06 -11.73 -2.46
C LEU A 159 2.89 -12.84 -1.42
N VAL A 160 2.77 -12.50 -0.13
CA VAL A 160 2.60 -13.51 0.93
C VAL A 160 1.18 -14.08 0.94
N LEU A 161 0.15 -13.24 0.99
CA LEU A 161 -1.24 -13.65 1.23
C LEU A 161 -2.04 -13.99 -0.03
N TYR A 162 -1.56 -13.63 -1.22
CA TYR A 162 -2.23 -13.94 -2.47
C TYR A 162 -1.40 -14.93 -3.29
N VAL A 163 -0.09 -14.74 -3.41
CA VAL A 163 0.76 -15.62 -4.23
C VAL A 163 1.21 -16.86 -3.46
N ILE A 164 1.99 -16.70 -2.39
CA ILE A 164 2.51 -17.84 -1.60
C ILE A 164 1.36 -18.62 -0.97
N HIS A 165 0.40 -17.92 -0.36
CA HIS A 165 -0.80 -18.53 0.21
C HIS A 165 -1.59 -19.37 -0.80
N TYR A 166 -1.67 -18.95 -2.07
CA TYR A 166 -2.37 -19.71 -3.11
C TYR A 166 -1.71 -21.07 -3.37
N PHE A 167 -0.38 -21.11 -3.50
CA PHE A 167 0.34 -22.37 -3.70
C PHE A 167 0.27 -23.29 -2.48
N LEU A 168 0.18 -22.72 -1.27
CA LEU A 168 0.04 -23.48 -0.03
C LEU A 168 -1.42 -23.87 0.29
N LEU A 169 -2.39 -23.39 -0.47
CA LEU A 169 -3.82 -23.56 -0.20
C LEU A 169 -4.25 -25.02 0.09
N PRO A 170 -3.79 -26.05 -0.65
CA PRO A 170 -4.18 -27.44 -0.38
C PRO A 170 -3.78 -27.93 1.02
N TYR A 171 -2.70 -27.39 1.57
CA TYR A 171 -2.27 -27.66 2.94
C TYR A 171 -3.00 -26.78 3.94
N LEU A 172 -3.11 -25.47 3.68
CA LEU A 172 -3.66 -24.49 4.62
C LEU A 172 -5.15 -24.70 4.95
N VAL A 173 -5.92 -25.32 4.05
CA VAL A 173 -7.36 -25.58 4.25
C VAL A 173 -7.62 -26.78 5.19
N GLN A 174 -6.62 -27.64 5.40
CA GLN A 174 -6.80 -28.84 6.20
C GLN A 174 -7.18 -28.53 7.65
N PRO A 175 -8.04 -29.34 8.30
CA PRO A 175 -8.46 -29.14 9.68
C PRO A 175 -7.40 -29.64 10.68
N THR A 176 -6.13 -29.38 10.41
CA THR A 176 -5.00 -29.78 11.27
C THR A 176 -4.44 -28.59 12.03
N LEU A 177 -3.84 -28.86 13.20
CA LEU A 177 -3.16 -27.81 13.97
C LEU A 177 -2.01 -27.19 13.16
N GLY A 178 -1.25 -28.02 12.42
CA GLY A 178 -0.16 -27.55 11.56
C GLY A 178 -0.64 -26.55 10.51
N ALA A 179 -1.73 -26.85 9.81
CA ALA A 179 -2.32 -25.94 8.83
C ALA A 179 -2.78 -24.62 9.47
N ALA A 180 -3.40 -24.67 10.66
CA ALA A 180 -3.80 -23.47 11.39
C ALA A 180 -2.59 -22.62 11.81
N LEU A 181 -1.51 -23.23 12.32
CA LEU A 181 -0.29 -22.53 12.72
C LEU A 181 0.38 -21.86 11.52
N VAL A 182 0.55 -22.57 10.40
CA VAL A 182 1.18 -22.01 9.19
C VAL A 182 0.31 -20.91 8.59
N SER A 183 -1.01 -21.10 8.53
CA SER A 183 -1.95 -20.06 8.10
C SER A 183 -1.81 -18.80 8.94
N ASN A 184 -1.90 -18.94 10.26
CA ASN A 184 -1.85 -17.82 11.18
C ASN A 184 -0.49 -17.11 11.14
N LEU A 185 0.61 -17.86 10.96
CA LEU A 185 1.95 -17.31 10.77
C LEU A 185 2.07 -16.50 9.47
N LEU A 186 1.52 -16.97 8.34
CA LEU A 186 1.54 -16.23 7.07
C LEU A 186 0.84 -14.87 7.22
N TYR A 187 -0.34 -14.85 7.85
CA TYR A 187 -1.06 -13.61 8.16
C TYR A 187 -0.27 -12.69 9.09
N ALA A 188 0.35 -13.24 10.14
CA ALA A 188 1.18 -12.49 11.06
C ALA A 188 2.35 -11.80 10.35
N VAL A 189 3.12 -12.56 9.57
CA VAL A 189 4.28 -12.08 8.83
C VAL A 189 3.87 -10.98 7.84
N ALA A 190 2.83 -11.23 7.04
CA ALA A 190 2.38 -10.27 6.04
C ALA A 190 1.90 -8.95 6.64
N LEU A 191 1.09 -9.01 7.71
CA LEU A 191 0.56 -7.81 8.37
C LEU A 191 1.63 -7.06 9.17
N CYS A 192 2.56 -7.76 9.83
CA CYS A 192 3.68 -7.12 10.51
C CYS A 192 4.59 -6.41 9.49
N TYR A 193 4.87 -7.04 8.36
CA TYR A 193 5.69 -6.43 7.32
C TYR A 193 4.99 -5.23 6.66
N TYR A 194 3.66 -5.30 6.49
CA TYR A 194 2.84 -4.16 6.07
C TYR A 194 3.00 -2.97 7.04
N SER A 195 2.86 -3.20 8.34
CA SER A 195 3.05 -2.15 9.37
C SER A 195 4.48 -1.60 9.38
N TYR A 196 5.49 -2.45 9.18
CA TYR A 196 6.89 -2.03 9.08
C TYR A 196 7.14 -1.10 7.88
N ILE A 197 6.70 -1.47 6.67
CA ILE A 197 6.84 -0.62 5.48
C ILE A 197 6.06 0.68 5.67
N THR A 198 4.87 0.60 6.26
CA THR A 198 4.06 1.79 6.57
C THR A 198 4.87 2.75 7.43
N SER A 199 5.34 2.32 8.62
CA SER A 199 6.14 3.15 9.52
C SER A 199 7.40 3.71 8.84
N LEU A 200 8.09 2.88 8.05
CA LEU A 200 9.27 3.30 7.30
C LEU A 200 8.94 4.43 6.31
N GLY A 201 7.79 4.38 5.63
CA GLY A 201 7.35 5.45 4.75
C GLY A 201 7.13 6.76 5.47
N TYR A 202 6.37 6.76 6.56
CA TYR A 202 6.15 7.97 7.35
C TYR A 202 7.46 8.53 7.94
N SER A 203 8.40 7.67 8.34
CA SER A 203 9.70 8.08 8.87
C SER A 203 10.60 8.82 7.88
N THR A 204 10.30 8.77 6.58
CA THR A 204 11.04 9.57 5.58
C THR A 204 10.69 11.05 5.60
N LEU A 205 9.54 11.41 6.16
CA LEU A 205 9.06 12.78 6.16
C LEU A 205 9.70 13.52 7.34
N PRO A 206 10.59 14.52 7.08
CA PRO A 206 11.38 15.17 8.13
C PRO A 206 10.53 16.04 9.06
N PHE A 207 9.29 16.36 8.67
CA PHE A 207 8.34 17.15 9.46
C PHE A 207 7.38 16.30 10.30
N LEU A 208 7.53 14.97 10.29
CA LEU A 208 6.78 14.06 11.15
C LEU A 208 7.69 13.48 12.23
N GLU A 209 7.23 13.53 13.48
CA GLU A 209 7.85 12.89 14.63
C GLU A 209 7.02 11.68 15.09
N ARG A 210 7.64 10.78 15.86
CA ARG A 210 6.97 9.61 16.48
C ARG A 210 6.18 8.77 15.47
N THR A 211 6.78 8.54 14.30
CA THR A 211 6.20 7.72 13.24
C THR A 211 6.23 6.21 13.56
N GLU A 212 6.83 5.83 14.70
CA GLU A 212 6.79 4.45 15.22
C GLU A 212 5.37 4.01 15.60
N VAL A 213 4.43 4.95 15.80
CA VAL A 213 3.01 4.65 16.06
C VAL A 213 2.41 3.74 14.99
N PHE A 214 2.84 3.88 13.73
CA PHE A 214 2.39 3.02 12.63
C PHE A 214 2.88 1.56 12.74
N LEU A 215 3.85 1.28 13.60
CA LEU A 215 4.32 -0.06 13.90
C LEU A 215 3.48 -0.76 14.98
N TYR A 216 2.78 -0.01 15.85
CA TYR A 216 2.00 -0.59 16.96
C TYR A 216 0.93 -1.62 16.56
N PRO A 217 0.24 -1.49 15.39
CA PRO A 217 -0.66 -2.53 14.92
C PRO A 217 0.00 -3.91 14.78
N SER A 218 1.31 -3.99 14.55
CA SER A 218 2.03 -5.28 14.47
C SER A 218 1.99 -6.05 15.80
N VAL A 219 2.07 -5.36 16.94
CA VAL A 219 1.98 -5.98 18.27
C VAL A 219 0.58 -6.56 18.47
N LEU A 220 -0.46 -5.79 18.10
CA LEU A 220 -1.84 -6.27 18.16
C LEU A 220 -2.06 -7.50 17.27
N VAL A 221 -1.51 -7.48 16.05
CA VAL A 221 -1.56 -8.64 15.12
C VAL A 221 -0.94 -9.87 15.76
N LEU A 222 0.25 -9.76 16.35
CA LEU A 222 0.92 -10.90 17.00
C LEU A 222 0.10 -11.45 18.17
N LEU A 223 -0.49 -10.58 18.99
CA LEU A 223 -1.36 -10.99 20.10
C LEU A 223 -2.61 -11.71 19.60
N VAL A 224 -3.29 -11.15 18.59
CA VAL A 224 -4.49 -11.76 17.99
C VAL A 224 -4.17 -13.12 17.38
N VAL A 225 -3.09 -13.22 16.59
CA VAL A 225 -2.63 -14.49 15.98
C VAL A 225 -2.32 -15.53 17.05
N LEU A 226 -1.66 -15.15 18.15
CA LEU A 226 -1.37 -16.07 19.25
C LEU A 226 -2.67 -16.61 19.88
N ILE A 227 -3.66 -15.74 20.12
CA ILE A 227 -4.97 -16.15 20.61
C ILE A 227 -5.65 -17.10 19.63
N LEU A 228 -5.64 -16.79 18.32
CA LEU A 228 -6.24 -17.65 17.29
C LEU A 228 -5.57 -19.03 17.22
N CYS A 229 -4.24 -19.10 17.40
CA CYS A 229 -3.50 -20.36 17.49
C CYS A 229 -3.94 -21.20 18.69
N VAL A 230 -4.10 -20.59 19.87
CA VAL A 230 -4.59 -21.28 21.08
C VAL A 230 -6.02 -21.79 20.88
N LEU A 231 -6.88 -20.98 20.28
CA LEU A 231 -8.27 -21.33 19.97
C LEU A 231 -8.41 -22.30 18.77
N ARG A 232 -7.30 -22.67 18.12
CA ARG A 232 -7.27 -23.52 16.91
C ARG A 232 -8.10 -22.97 15.75
N VAL A 233 -8.22 -21.64 15.68
CA VAL A 233 -8.90 -20.95 14.58
C VAL A 233 -7.90 -20.76 13.44
N ASN A 234 -8.29 -21.22 12.25
CA ASN A 234 -7.48 -21.13 11.04
C ASN A 234 -7.94 -19.92 10.19
N LEU A 235 -7.06 -18.92 10.03
CA LEU A 235 -7.36 -17.70 9.27
C LEU A 235 -7.65 -17.94 7.79
N THR A 236 -7.01 -18.91 7.15
CA THR A 236 -7.28 -19.28 5.74
C THR A 236 -8.72 -19.77 5.57
N ARG A 237 -9.24 -20.55 6.53
CA ARG A 237 -10.64 -21.02 6.48
C ARG A 237 -11.61 -19.85 6.68
N LEU A 238 -11.30 -18.93 7.60
CA LEU A 238 -12.10 -17.72 7.80
C LEU A 238 -12.09 -16.81 6.56
N SER A 239 -10.93 -16.64 5.92
CA SER A 239 -10.83 -15.82 4.72
C SER A 239 -11.62 -16.42 3.56
N ILE A 240 -11.56 -17.73 3.33
CA ILE A 240 -12.37 -18.39 2.29
C ILE A 240 -13.86 -18.23 2.57
N LEU A 241 -14.29 -18.42 3.83
CA LEU A 241 -15.68 -18.21 4.22
C LEU A 241 -16.15 -16.77 3.95
N SER A 242 -15.27 -15.78 4.18
CA SER A 242 -15.59 -14.38 3.91
C SER A 242 -15.80 -14.06 2.42
N LEU A 243 -15.24 -14.88 1.51
CA LEU A 243 -15.47 -14.77 0.07
C LEU A 243 -16.89 -15.23 -0.32
N GLY A 244 -17.61 -15.88 0.59
CA GLY A 244 -18.98 -16.36 0.36
C GLY A 244 -19.03 -17.54 -0.61
N VAL A 245 -18.00 -18.38 -0.58
CA VAL A 245 -17.86 -19.63 -1.34
C VAL A 245 -18.07 -20.82 -0.42
#